data_AF-A0A3D1VJ52-F1
#
_entry.id   AF-A0A3D1VJ52-F1
#
_cell.length_a   1.000
_cell.length_b   1.000
_cell.length_c   1.000
_cell.angle_alpha   90.00
_cell.angle_beta   90.00
_cell.angle_gamma   90.00
#
_symmetry.space_group_name_H-M   'P 1'
#
loop_
_entity.id
_entity.type
_entity.pdbx_description
1 polymer ?
#
loop_
_entity_poly.entity_id
_entity_poly.type
_entity_poly.pdbx_seq_one_letter_code
_entity_poly.pdbx_strand_id
1 'polypeptide(L)'
;MYRYETHCHTKEVSLCAKIPAKEVVRFYKKQGYTGLFITDHFKCGGDHCLQDKSWETYIYTSCQGYARAKEAGDQMGVDVFFGWEYTHASYIGADFLTYGLDQDWLLSHPEILHMPI
;
A
#
# COMPACT_ATOMS: atom_id res chain seq x y z
N MET A 1 -14.50 -21.43 -4.44
CA MET A 1 -14.40 -20.41 -3.38
C MET A 1 -13.18 -19.57 -3.69
N TYR A 2 -13.32 -18.25 -3.77
CA TYR A 2 -12.19 -17.34 -4.01
C TYR A 2 -11.53 -16.99 -2.68
N ARG A 3 -10.19 -16.93 -2.65
CA ARG A 3 -9.40 -16.58 -1.45
C ARG A 3 -8.61 -15.31 -1.71
N TYR A 4 -8.73 -14.34 -0.81
CA TYR A 4 -8.05 -13.06 -0.90
C TYR A 4 -7.25 -12.78 0.36
N GLU A 5 -6.04 -12.26 0.17
CA GLU A 5 -5.28 -11.58 1.23
C GLU A 5 -5.70 -10.12 1.25
N THR A 6 -6.23 -9.63 2.35
CA THR A 6 -6.78 -8.27 2.42
C THR A 6 -5.78 -7.27 3.01
N HIS A 7 -4.72 -7.72 3.67
CA HIS A 7 -3.74 -6.84 4.31
C HIS A 7 -2.33 -7.35 4.05
N CYS A 8 -1.63 -6.73 3.10
CA CYS A 8 -0.29 -7.17 2.70
C CYS A 8 0.66 -6.01 2.46
N HIS A 9 1.85 -6.10 3.07
CA HIS A 9 2.91 -5.11 2.93
C HIS A 9 4.02 -5.63 2.02
N THR A 10 4.62 -4.73 1.25
CA THR A 10 5.73 -4.99 0.34
C THR A 10 6.99 -4.27 0.81
N LYS A 11 8.15 -4.87 0.53
CA LYS A 11 9.46 -4.30 0.87
C LYS A 11 9.70 -2.93 0.22
N GLU A 12 9.04 -2.66 -0.90
CA GLU A 12 9.17 -1.42 -1.66
C GLU A 12 8.83 -0.17 -0.84
N VAL A 13 7.88 -0.28 0.09
CA VAL A 13 7.32 0.87 0.81
C VAL A 13 7.37 0.65 2.31
N SER A 14 6.93 -0.51 2.77
CA SER A 14 6.77 -0.79 4.19
C SER A 14 8.07 -1.34 4.80
N LEU A 15 8.64 -0.59 5.75
CA LEU A 15 9.87 -0.99 6.44
C LEU A 15 9.77 -2.32 7.19
N CYS A 16 8.56 -2.73 7.60
CA CYS A 16 8.32 -4.01 8.27
C CYS A 16 8.34 -5.20 7.30
N ALA A 17 8.18 -4.97 5.99
CA ALA A 17 8.14 -6.00 4.98
C ALA A 17 9.53 -6.32 4.44
N LYS A 18 9.78 -7.61 4.21
CA LYS A 18 11.08 -8.12 3.71
C LYS A 18 10.99 -8.72 2.31
N ILE A 19 9.78 -8.93 1.81
CA ILE A 19 9.52 -9.63 0.56
C ILE A 19 9.15 -8.59 -0.52
N PRO A 20 9.79 -8.61 -1.69
CA PRO A 20 9.41 -7.74 -2.80
C PRO A 20 7.99 -8.05 -3.30
N ALA A 21 7.27 -7.03 -3.76
CA ALA A 21 5.90 -7.13 -4.27
C ALA A 21 5.66 -8.31 -5.23
N LYS A 22 6.56 -8.51 -6.20
CA LYS A 22 6.46 -9.62 -7.18
C LYS A 22 6.49 -11.01 -6.52
N GLU A 23 7.30 -11.17 -5.48
CA GLU A 23 7.44 -12.46 -4.78
C GLU A 23 6.29 -12.69 -3.79
N VAL A 24 5.69 -11.62 -3.25
CA VAL A 24 4.42 -11.69 -2.51
C VAL A 24 3.32 -12.27 -3.43
N VAL A 25 3.15 -11.71 -4.63
CA VAL A 25 2.15 -12.20 -5.61
C VAL A 25 2.40 -13.66 -5.97
N ARG A 26 3.66 -14.02 -6.28
CA ARG A 26 4.05 -15.41 -6.58
C ARG A 26 3.71 -16.34 -5.42
N PHE A 27 3.99 -15.92 -4.19
CA PHE A 27 3.71 -16.70 -2.99
C PHE A 27 2.22 -17.00 -2.87
N TYR A 28 1.36 -15.97 -2.91
CA TYR A 28 -0.08 -16.15 -2.75
C TYR A 28 -0.70 -16.97 -3.88
N LYS A 29 -0.23 -16.81 -5.13
CA LYS A 29 -0.61 -17.70 -6.24
C LYS A 29 -0.30 -19.16 -5.93
N LYS A 30 0.91 -19.45 -5.43
CA LYS A 30 1.32 -20.83 -5.07
C LYS A 30 0.46 -21.41 -3.94
N GLN A 31 -0.05 -20.57 -3.04
CA GLN A 31 -0.97 -20.96 -1.98
C GLN A 31 -2.44 -21.11 -2.44
N GLY A 32 -2.73 -20.89 -3.72
CA GLY A 32 -4.07 -21.00 -4.30
C GLY A 32 -4.98 -19.81 -4.00
N TYR A 33 -4.42 -18.62 -3.74
CA TYR A 33 -5.19 -17.39 -3.62
C TYR A 33 -5.59 -16.88 -5.00
N THR A 34 -6.78 -16.30 -5.06
CA THR A 34 -7.33 -15.64 -6.24
C THR A 34 -6.70 -14.26 -6.41
N GLY A 35 -6.48 -13.56 -5.30
CA GLY A 35 -5.90 -12.24 -5.33
C GLY A 35 -5.42 -11.73 -3.97
N LEU A 36 -4.96 -10.49 -3.97
CA LEU A 36 -4.46 -9.80 -2.78
C LEU A 36 -4.62 -8.28 -2.91
N PHE A 37 -4.72 -7.64 -1.76
CA PHE A 37 -4.67 -6.19 -1.61
C PHE A 37 -3.28 -5.82 -1.11
N ILE A 38 -2.61 -4.92 -1.83
CA ILE A 38 -1.41 -4.28 -1.29
C ILE A 38 -1.86 -3.10 -0.46
N THR A 39 -1.49 -3.09 0.81
CA THR A 39 -1.89 -2.11 1.81
C THR A 39 -0.67 -1.59 2.53
N ASP A 40 0.34 -1.16 1.78
CA ASP A 40 1.57 -0.64 2.35
C ASP A 40 1.33 0.53 3.31
N HIS A 41 2.24 0.70 4.26
CA HIS A 41 2.18 1.79 5.23
C HIS A 41 2.16 3.14 4.53
N PHE A 42 1.10 3.89 4.82
CA PHE A 42 0.94 5.28 4.46
C PHE A 42 1.10 6.14 5.71
N LYS A 43 2.30 6.70 5.89
CA LYS A 43 2.61 7.56 7.03
C LYS A 43 1.86 8.89 6.95
N CYS A 44 1.34 9.31 8.09
CA CYS A 44 0.54 10.52 8.25
C CYS A 44 0.77 11.12 9.65
N GLY A 45 0.21 12.30 9.91
CA GLY A 45 0.45 13.06 11.16
C GLY A 45 1.19 14.38 10.93
N GLY A 46 1.15 14.90 9.71
CA GLY A 46 1.70 16.20 9.33
C GLY A 46 2.96 16.14 8.48
N ASP A 47 3.48 17.33 8.11
CA ASP A 47 4.52 17.52 7.08
C ASP A 47 5.81 16.73 7.32
N HIS A 48 6.13 16.44 8.57
CA HIS A 48 7.32 15.66 8.93
C HIS A 48 7.33 14.24 8.32
N CYS A 49 6.17 13.72 7.91
CA CYS A 49 6.05 12.43 7.23
C CYS A 49 6.67 12.45 5.82
N LEU A 50 6.73 13.62 5.18
CA LEU A 50 7.20 13.77 3.81
C LEU A 50 8.72 13.60 3.67
N GLN A 51 9.49 13.76 4.75
CA GLN A 51 10.97 13.62 4.74
C GLN A 51 11.62 14.42 3.60
N ASP A 52 11.30 15.72 3.52
CA ASP A 52 11.77 16.67 2.49
C ASP A 52 11.30 16.38 1.06
N LYS A 53 10.38 15.43 0.85
CA LYS A 53 9.79 15.14 -0.47
C LYS A 53 8.59 16.04 -0.75
N SER A 54 8.31 16.28 -2.03
CA SER A 54 7.01 16.82 -2.44
C SER A 54 5.89 15.81 -2.19
N TRP A 55 4.65 16.28 -2.08
CA TRP A 55 3.49 15.41 -1.95
C TRP A 55 3.41 14.39 -3.08
N GLU A 56 3.61 14.81 -4.32
CA GLU A 56 3.54 13.91 -5.47
C GLU A 56 4.61 12.82 -5.37
N THR A 57 5.84 13.22 -5.03
CA THR A 57 6.95 12.25 -4.85
C THR A 57 6.65 11.27 -3.73
N TYR A 58 6.02 11.73 -2.64
CA TYR A 58 5.58 10.87 -1.55
C TYR A 58 4.53 9.86 -2.04
N ILE A 59 3.46 10.30 -2.71
CA ILE A 59 2.42 9.41 -3.24
C ILE A 59 2.97 8.39 -4.25
N TYR A 60 3.78 8.84 -5.21
CA TYR A 60 4.41 7.93 -6.17
C TYR A 60 5.28 6.89 -5.47
N THR A 61 6.01 7.27 -4.42
CA THR A 61 6.80 6.33 -3.62
C THR A 61 5.90 5.33 -2.90
N SER A 62 4.87 5.81 -2.21
CA SER A 62 3.93 5.00 -1.42
C SER A 62 3.12 4.01 -2.27
N CYS A 63 2.93 4.28 -3.57
CA CYS A 63 2.21 3.40 -4.48
C CYS A 63 3.12 2.38 -5.21
N GLN A 64 4.45 2.42 -5.04
CA GLN A 64 5.37 1.54 -5.78
C GLN A 64 5.14 0.05 -5.50
N GLY A 65 4.83 -0.29 -4.26
CA GLY A 65 4.54 -1.67 -3.85
C GLY A 65 3.36 -2.24 -4.63
N TYR A 66 2.25 -1.50 -4.67
CA TYR A 66 1.08 -1.85 -5.46
C TYR A 66 1.38 -1.92 -6.95
N ALA A 67 2.04 -0.91 -7.53
CA ALA A 67 2.31 -0.88 -8.97
C ALA A 67 3.11 -2.13 -9.43
N ARG A 68 4.13 -2.52 -8.68
CA ARG A 68 4.92 -3.73 -8.97
C ARG A 68 4.15 -5.03 -8.73
N ALA A 69 3.32 -5.07 -7.68
CA ALA A 69 2.45 -6.21 -7.44
C ALA A 69 1.44 -6.36 -8.59
N LYS A 70 0.83 -5.26 -9.04
CA LYS A 70 -0.16 -5.25 -10.12
C LYS A 70 0.43 -5.78 -11.43
N GLU A 71 1.62 -5.30 -11.81
CA GLU A 71 2.34 -5.81 -12.97
C GLU A 71 2.58 -7.33 -12.87
N ALA A 72 3.05 -7.80 -11.70
CA ALA A 72 3.26 -9.23 -11.47
C ALA A 72 1.96 -10.02 -11.48
N GLY A 73 0.89 -9.47 -10.91
CA GLY A 73 -0.44 -10.07 -10.86
C GLY A 73 -1.02 -10.27 -12.26
N ASP A 74 -0.93 -9.25 -13.11
CA ASP A 74 -1.39 -9.29 -14.50
C ASP A 74 -0.65 -10.37 -15.31
N GLN A 75 0.66 -10.50 -15.11
CA GLN A 75 1.45 -11.56 -15.75
C GLN A 75 1.12 -12.96 -15.23
N MET A 76 0.69 -13.07 -13.97
CA MET A 76 0.47 -14.34 -13.29
C MET A 76 -1.00 -14.75 -13.19
N GLY A 77 -1.95 -13.92 -13.62
CA GLY A 77 -3.38 -14.18 -13.44
C GLY A 77 -3.79 -14.18 -11.96
N VAL A 78 -3.30 -13.21 -11.20
CA VAL A 78 -3.67 -12.97 -9.79
C VAL A 78 -4.27 -11.57 -9.70
N ASP A 79 -5.45 -11.46 -9.12
CA ASP A 79 -6.09 -10.16 -8.93
C ASP A 79 -5.31 -9.36 -7.87
N VAL A 80 -4.86 -8.16 -8.22
CA VAL A 80 -4.13 -7.28 -7.31
C VAL A 80 -4.89 -5.97 -7.18
N PHE A 81 -5.25 -5.63 -5.96
CA PHE A 81 -6.01 -4.45 -5.62
C PHE A 81 -5.15 -3.45 -4.85
N PHE A 82 -5.44 -2.17 -5.07
CA PHE A 82 -4.82 -1.09 -4.34
C PHE A 82 -5.58 -0.82 -3.04
N GLY A 83 -4.80 -0.59 -1.99
CA GLY A 83 -5.23 0.01 -0.74
C GLY A 83 -3.99 0.59 -0.03
N TRP A 84 -4.20 1.11 1.16
CA TRP A 84 -3.10 1.49 2.04
C TRP A 84 -3.49 1.31 3.48
N GLU A 85 -2.48 1.07 4.32
CA GLU A 85 -2.64 1.16 5.76
C GLU A 85 -2.30 2.58 6.19
N TYR A 86 -3.31 3.35 6.56
CA TYR A 86 -3.14 4.67 7.14
C TYR A 86 -2.49 4.52 8.52
N THR A 87 -1.24 4.96 8.63
CA THR A 87 -0.38 4.72 9.80
C THR A 87 0.11 6.03 10.38
N HIS A 88 -0.25 6.32 11.63
CA HIS A 88 0.17 7.55 12.29
C HIS A 88 1.69 7.54 12.54
N ALA A 89 2.36 8.67 12.30
CA ALA A 89 3.83 8.75 12.33
C ALA A 89 4.45 8.52 13.70
N SER A 90 3.70 8.75 14.78
CA SER A 90 4.14 8.38 16.13
C SER A 90 4.05 6.87 16.40
N TYR A 91 3.38 6.10 15.53
CA TYR A 91 2.97 4.71 15.77
C TYR A 91 2.16 4.54 17.08
N ILE A 92 1.55 5.61 17.56
CA ILE A 92 0.64 5.64 18.69
C ILE A 92 -0.74 5.92 18.12
N GLY A 93 -1.68 4.99 18.32
CA GLY A 93 -3.04 5.10 17.80
C GLY A 93 -3.48 3.83 17.10
N ALA A 94 -4.56 3.94 16.31
CA ALA A 94 -5.06 2.88 15.46
C ALA A 94 -4.58 3.06 14.01
N ASP A 95 -4.22 1.96 13.38
CA ASP A 95 -3.97 1.91 11.94
C ASP A 95 -5.28 1.54 11.21
N PHE A 96 -5.50 2.15 10.05
CA PHE A 96 -6.75 1.96 9.29
C PHE A 96 -6.46 1.49 7.87
N LEU A 97 -7.09 0.38 7.47
CA LEU A 97 -7.07 -0.10 6.10
C LEU A 97 -8.05 0.69 5.25
N THR A 98 -7.57 1.27 4.16
CA THR A 98 -8.39 2.02 3.21
C THR A 98 -8.40 1.34 1.86
N TYR A 99 -9.60 1.16 1.31
CA TYR A 99 -9.85 0.50 0.02
C TYR A 99 -10.84 1.31 -0.83
N GLY A 100 -10.77 1.15 -2.14
CA GLY A 100 -11.73 1.74 -3.10
C GLY A 100 -11.40 3.16 -3.55
N LEU A 101 -10.35 3.77 -3.00
CA LEU A 101 -9.74 5.01 -3.47
C LEU A 101 -8.42 4.68 -4.18
N ASP A 102 -7.99 5.51 -5.12
CA ASP A 102 -6.82 5.27 -5.96
C ASP A 102 -5.69 6.29 -5.76
N GLN A 103 -4.62 6.13 -6.52
CA GLN A 103 -3.46 7.02 -6.48
C GLN A 103 -3.81 8.45 -6.90
N ASP A 104 -4.72 8.65 -7.85
CA ASP A 104 -5.14 9.98 -8.30
C ASP A 104 -5.95 10.71 -7.22
N TRP A 105 -6.78 9.96 -6.48
CA TRP A 105 -7.42 10.46 -5.28
C TRP A 105 -6.39 10.92 -4.25
N LEU A 106 -5.37 10.11 -3.95
CA LEU A 106 -4.29 10.52 -3.03
C LEU A 106 -3.55 11.77 -3.53
N LEU A 107 -3.22 11.85 -4.81
CA LEU A 107 -2.56 13.03 -5.39
C LEU A 107 -3.39 14.32 -5.22
N SER A 108 -4.72 14.20 -5.28
CA SER A 108 -5.64 15.34 -5.18
C SER A 108 -6.05 15.72 -3.75
N HIS A 109 -5.71 14.91 -2.74
CA HIS A 109 -6.15 15.10 -1.35
C HIS A 109 -4.97 15.13 -0.34
N PRO A 110 -4.02 16.09 -0.45
CA PRO A 110 -2.90 16.22 0.48
C PRO A 110 -3.30 16.47 1.93
N GLU A 111 -4.49 16.99 2.18
CA GLU A 111 -5.04 17.23 3.52
C GLU A 111 -5.15 15.95 4.36
N ILE A 112 -5.19 14.77 3.72
CA ILE A 112 -5.20 13.48 4.42
C ILE A 112 -3.98 13.32 5.36
N LEU A 113 -2.87 14.00 5.06
CA LEU A 113 -1.68 13.99 5.89
C LEU A 113 -1.91 14.54 7.30
N HIS A 114 -2.92 15.40 7.47
CA HIS A 114 -3.21 16.13 8.70
C HIS A 114 -4.54 15.72 9.35
N MET A 115 -5.10 14.55 9.01
CA MET A 115 -6.36 14.13 9.63
C MET A 115 -6.21 14.06 11.17
N PRO A 116 -7.17 14.65 11.93
CA PRO A 116 -7.17 14.59 13.38
C PRO A 116 -7.70 13.24 13.84
N ILE A 117 -6.81 12.33 14.22
CA ILE A 117 -7.14 10.97 14.69
C ILE A 117 -6.39 10.63 15.97
#